data_AF-A0A831RVX0-F1
#
_entry.id   AF-A0A831RVX0-F1
#
_cell.length_a   1.000
_cell.length_b   1.000
_cell.length_c   1.000
_cell.angle_alpha   90.00
_cell.angle_beta   90.00
_cell.angle_gamma   90.00
#
_symmetry.space_group_name_H-M   'P 1'
#
loop_
_entity.id
_entity.type
_entity.pdbx_description
1 polymer ?
#
loop_
_entity_poly.entity_id
_entity_poly.type
_entity_poly.pdbx_seq_one_letter_code
_entity_poly.pdbx_strand_id
1 'polypeptide(L)'
;MNLRASHIYLLSLLALLTGADSALAVPAAPGTHVLKQADGSTIKARQWGDEWQHGWETVSGYSILFDAQQATWVYADRNAFGQLIPSATAVRAEETSDAALKGKLFTPQYPSGREITRHLRPTGEAKASARQKAALSAGGARDTRQKTVPPSGTGRLPVLMINFNDTSSTYSAADFDTLLFSGTSGFTLKNYYEEISYSKFTLNGTVSNWSTAAHTHDYYGQNDGNGEDMYPAALVEEAVMAADPGTDFAQYDTDGDCYADVVAVIHQGSGEEAGGPASDIWSSRWNLNQAARFGAGSSGEYTTNDPCPGGGFIKVNDYILQAETLNGGQQTIGVFAHEYGHSLGLPDLYDTDNTSSGLGRWALMAGGSWNQQNR
;
A
#
# COMPACT_ATOMS: atom_id res chain seq x y z
N MET A 1 -45.67 50.71 -4.70
CA MET A 1 -44.63 51.07 -5.70
C MET A 1 -43.27 50.73 -5.09
N ASN A 2 -42.49 49.93 -5.82
CA ASN A 2 -41.08 49.58 -5.66
C ASN A 2 -40.67 48.48 -4.67
N LEU A 3 -40.18 47.41 -5.34
CA LEU A 3 -39.43 46.26 -4.87
C LEU A 3 -38.19 46.67 -4.07
N ARG A 4 -37.84 45.87 -3.05
CA ARG A 4 -36.44 45.68 -2.65
C ARG A 4 -36.12 44.19 -2.65
N ALA A 5 -35.15 43.85 -3.48
CA ALA A 5 -34.56 42.53 -3.62
C ALA A 5 -33.82 42.13 -2.34
N SER A 6 -34.03 40.90 -1.88
CA SER A 6 -33.18 40.25 -0.89
C SER A 6 -32.47 39.09 -1.58
N HIS A 7 -31.16 39.23 -1.73
CA HIS A 7 -30.27 38.21 -2.25
C HIS A 7 -30.22 37.04 -1.25
N ILE A 8 -30.50 35.83 -1.72
CA ILE A 8 -30.26 34.59 -0.98
C ILE A 8 -28.77 34.27 -1.14
N TYR A 9 -28.00 34.39 -0.06
CA TYR A 9 -26.68 33.77 0.03
C TYR A 9 -26.87 32.28 0.28
N LEU A 10 -26.56 31.47 -0.73
CA LEU A 10 -26.43 30.02 -0.59
C LEU A 10 -25.09 29.76 0.11
N LEU A 11 -25.12 29.50 1.41
CA LEU A 11 -23.98 28.94 2.14
C LEU A 11 -23.78 27.50 1.66
N SER A 12 -22.82 27.32 0.76
CA SER A 12 -22.25 26.01 0.44
C SER A 12 -21.57 25.45 1.70
N LEU A 13 -22.20 24.46 2.33
CA LEU A 13 -21.56 23.62 3.33
C LEU A 13 -20.45 22.82 2.62
N LEU A 14 -19.21 23.26 2.76
CA LEU A 14 -18.05 22.42 2.46
C LEU A 14 -17.97 21.39 3.59
N ALA A 15 -18.38 20.15 3.31
CA ALA A 15 -18.14 19.05 4.22
C ALA A 15 -16.63 18.82 4.28
N LEU A 16 -16.00 19.27 5.37
CA LEU A 16 -14.66 18.83 5.76
C LEU A 16 -14.75 17.32 6.04
N LEU A 17 -14.40 16.51 5.05
CA LEU A 17 -14.07 15.10 5.24
C LEU A 17 -12.80 15.08 6.09
N THR A 18 -12.96 14.93 7.40
CA THR A 18 -11.85 14.69 8.31
C THR A 18 -11.36 13.27 8.08
N GLY A 19 -10.25 13.13 7.34
CA GLY A 19 -9.56 11.86 7.16
C GLY A 19 -9.05 11.33 8.50
N ALA A 20 -9.23 10.03 8.72
CA ALA A 20 -8.56 9.31 9.77
C ALA A 20 -7.07 9.11 9.42
N ASP A 21 -6.22 9.11 10.44
CA ASP A 21 -4.86 8.59 10.30
C ASP A 21 -4.97 7.07 10.46
N SER A 22 -4.98 6.34 9.37
CA SER A 22 -4.91 4.88 9.34
C SER A 22 -3.79 4.48 8.38
N ALA A 23 -3.33 3.24 8.45
CA ALA A 23 -2.65 2.66 7.29
C ALA A 23 -3.65 2.73 6.12
N LEU A 24 -3.25 3.37 5.04
CA LEU A 24 -3.97 3.43 3.78
C LEU A 24 -3.04 2.81 2.75
N ALA A 25 -3.59 2.02 1.84
CA ALA A 25 -2.78 1.36 0.84
C ALA A 25 -3.53 1.22 -0.48
N VAL A 26 -2.73 1.09 -1.53
CA VAL A 26 -3.22 0.64 -2.82
C VAL A 26 -3.90 -0.73 -2.69
N PRO A 27 -5.04 -0.96 -3.39
CA PRO A 27 -5.64 -2.28 -3.42
C PRO A 27 -4.74 -3.27 -4.17
N ALA A 28 -4.97 -4.57 -4.00
CA ALA A 28 -4.22 -5.61 -4.71
C ALA A 28 -4.18 -5.36 -6.22
N ALA A 29 -3.00 -5.56 -6.83
CA ALA A 29 -2.79 -5.34 -8.24
C ALA A 29 -3.77 -6.17 -9.08
N PRO A 30 -4.59 -5.53 -9.94
CA PRO A 30 -5.54 -6.24 -10.75
C PRO A 30 -4.80 -6.99 -11.84
N GLY A 31 -4.96 -8.31 -11.86
CA GLY A 31 -4.28 -9.10 -12.87
C GLY A 31 -4.20 -10.56 -12.50
N THR A 32 -3.32 -11.27 -13.18
CA THR A 32 -3.02 -12.66 -12.89
C THR A 32 -1.52 -12.79 -12.66
N HIS A 33 -1.17 -13.36 -11.51
CA HIS A 33 0.19 -13.63 -11.08
C HIS A 33 0.49 -15.12 -11.27
N VAL A 34 1.78 -15.43 -11.45
CA VAL A 34 2.25 -16.80 -11.60
C VAL A 34 2.83 -17.25 -10.26
N LEU A 35 2.12 -18.15 -9.59
CA LEU A 35 2.54 -18.71 -8.30
C LEU A 35 3.21 -20.06 -8.52
N LYS A 36 4.23 -20.36 -7.73
CA LYS A 36 5.02 -21.58 -7.83
C LYS A 36 4.55 -22.63 -6.82
N GLN A 37 4.46 -23.88 -7.26
CA GLN A 37 4.19 -25.06 -6.43
C GLN A 37 5.50 -25.75 -5.99
N ALA A 38 5.43 -26.58 -4.95
CA ALA A 38 6.60 -27.33 -4.45
C ALA A 38 7.24 -28.25 -5.50
N ASP A 39 6.43 -28.80 -6.40
CA ASP A 39 6.89 -29.65 -7.51
C ASP A 39 7.52 -28.86 -8.68
N GLY A 40 7.61 -27.53 -8.54
CA GLY A 40 8.13 -26.63 -9.56
C GLY A 40 7.14 -26.24 -10.64
N SER A 41 5.94 -26.83 -10.65
CA SER A 41 4.85 -26.38 -11.52
C SER A 41 4.37 -24.98 -11.12
N THR A 42 3.61 -24.33 -12.00
CA THR A 42 3.07 -23.00 -11.76
C THR A 42 1.56 -22.96 -11.92
N ILE A 43 0.92 -22.11 -11.12
CA ILE A 43 -0.51 -21.83 -11.18
C ILE A 43 -0.72 -20.33 -11.45
N LYS A 44 -1.78 -20.01 -12.18
CA LYS A 44 -2.22 -18.63 -12.37
C LYS A 44 -3.29 -18.25 -11.35
N ALA A 45 -3.06 -17.16 -10.63
CA ALA A 45 -3.93 -16.69 -9.56
C ALA A 45 -4.13 -15.18 -9.60
N ARG A 46 -5.22 -14.70 -9.02
CA ARG A 46 -5.51 -13.28 -8.79
C ARG A 46 -5.40 -13.03 -7.31
N GLN A 47 -4.70 -11.96 -6.95
CA GLN A 47 -4.77 -11.42 -5.60
C GLN A 47 -6.05 -10.57 -5.50
N TRP A 48 -6.63 -10.53 -4.31
CA TRP A 48 -7.82 -9.73 -4.01
C TRP A 48 -7.60 -9.05 -2.66
N GLY A 49 -8.27 -7.92 -2.45
CA GLY A 49 -8.24 -7.21 -1.19
C GLY A 49 -7.43 -5.92 -1.18
N ASP A 50 -7.15 -5.50 0.05
CA ASP A 50 -6.50 -4.27 0.46
C ASP A 50 -5.75 -4.53 1.80
N GLU A 51 -5.20 -3.48 2.41
CA GLU A 51 -4.43 -3.54 3.67
C GLU A 51 -5.19 -4.11 4.87
N TRP A 52 -6.52 -4.19 4.81
CA TRP A 52 -7.34 -4.70 5.91
C TRP A 52 -7.71 -6.16 5.74
N GLN A 53 -7.83 -6.61 4.48
CA GLN A 53 -8.18 -7.98 4.19
C GLN A 53 -7.86 -8.34 2.74
N HIS A 54 -6.87 -9.22 2.57
CA HIS A 54 -6.46 -9.71 1.27
C HIS A 54 -6.22 -11.22 1.22
N GLY A 55 -6.04 -11.73 0.01
CA GLY A 55 -5.63 -13.10 -0.22
C GLY A 55 -5.60 -13.46 -1.69
N TRP A 56 -5.61 -14.76 -1.96
CA TRP A 56 -5.42 -15.29 -3.30
C TRP A 56 -6.63 -16.10 -3.76
N GLU A 57 -6.91 -16.06 -5.05
CA GLU A 57 -7.84 -16.98 -5.71
C GLU A 57 -7.33 -17.41 -7.08
N THR A 58 -7.72 -18.59 -7.55
CA THR A 58 -7.44 -19.01 -8.93
C THR A 58 -8.13 -18.08 -9.94
N VAL A 59 -7.71 -18.08 -11.21
CA VAL A 59 -8.41 -17.31 -12.26
C VAL A 59 -9.91 -17.66 -12.39
N SER A 60 -10.28 -18.87 -11.96
CA SER A 60 -11.65 -19.37 -11.92
C SER A 60 -12.41 -18.98 -10.64
N GLY A 61 -11.77 -18.22 -9.73
CA GLY A 61 -12.40 -17.65 -8.54
C GLY A 61 -12.41 -18.56 -7.32
N TYR A 62 -11.62 -19.63 -7.24
CA TYR A 62 -11.54 -20.43 -6.02
C TYR A 62 -10.45 -19.88 -5.11
N SER A 63 -10.77 -19.55 -3.86
CA SER A 63 -9.79 -19.04 -2.90
C SER A 63 -8.72 -20.08 -2.58
N ILE A 64 -7.47 -19.64 -2.48
CA ILE A 64 -6.30 -20.49 -2.26
C ILE A 64 -5.43 -19.90 -1.16
N LEU A 65 -4.68 -20.75 -0.48
CA LEU A 65 -3.72 -20.39 0.56
C LEU A 65 -2.42 -21.15 0.32
N PHE A 66 -1.30 -20.53 0.68
CA PHE A 66 -0.02 -21.19 0.66
C PHE A 66 0.16 -22.02 1.94
N ASP A 67 0.33 -23.33 1.80
CA ASP A 67 0.73 -24.19 2.90
C ASP A 67 2.26 -24.17 3.01
N ALA A 68 2.77 -23.43 4.00
CA ALA A 68 4.20 -23.29 4.24
C ALA A 68 4.91 -24.60 4.61
N GLN A 69 4.20 -25.58 5.21
CA GLN A 69 4.81 -26.88 5.56
C GLN A 69 5.04 -27.73 4.31
N GLN A 70 4.14 -27.62 3.33
CA GLN A 70 4.20 -28.37 2.08
C GLN A 70 4.80 -27.57 0.93
N ALA A 71 5.12 -26.29 1.16
CA ALA A 71 5.52 -25.31 0.14
C ALA A 71 4.58 -25.32 -1.10
N THR A 72 3.27 -25.50 -0.87
CA THR A 72 2.29 -25.78 -1.93
C THR A 72 1.05 -24.91 -1.74
N TRP A 73 0.54 -24.35 -2.83
CA TRP A 73 -0.75 -23.68 -2.86
C TRP A 73 -1.88 -24.70 -2.86
N VAL A 74 -2.75 -24.58 -1.86
CA VAL A 74 -3.92 -25.43 -1.65
C VAL A 74 -5.20 -24.60 -1.72
N TYR A 75 -6.31 -25.25 -2.01
CA TYR A 75 -7.62 -24.61 -1.89
C TYR A 75 -7.87 -24.20 -0.44
N ALA A 76 -8.49 -23.04 -0.25
CA ALA A 76 -8.90 -22.59 1.07
C ALA A 76 -10.15 -23.35 1.53
N ASP A 77 -10.25 -23.59 2.83
CA ASP A 77 -11.49 -23.91 3.52
C ASP A 77 -11.82 -22.80 4.53
N ARG A 78 -12.98 -22.83 5.15
CA ARG A 78 -13.37 -21.89 6.21
C ARG A 78 -13.67 -22.62 7.50
N ASN A 79 -12.99 -22.23 8.57
CA ASN A 79 -13.23 -22.81 9.90
C ASN A 79 -14.53 -22.27 10.53
N ALA A 80 -14.89 -22.78 11.72
CA ALA A 80 -16.11 -22.39 12.43
C ALA A 80 -16.15 -20.91 12.84
N PHE A 81 -14.97 -20.28 13.00
CA PHE A 81 -14.82 -18.86 13.33
C PHE A 81 -14.87 -17.95 12.09
N GLY A 82 -14.98 -18.54 10.91
CA GLY A 82 -15.06 -17.82 9.65
C GLY A 82 -13.70 -17.42 9.06
N GLN A 83 -12.58 -17.92 9.59
CA GLN A 83 -11.24 -17.72 9.03
C GLN A 83 -10.98 -18.67 7.87
N LEU A 84 -10.24 -18.21 6.87
CA LEU A 84 -9.75 -19.10 5.81
C LEU A 84 -8.59 -19.94 6.35
N ILE A 85 -8.61 -21.24 6.07
CA ILE A 85 -7.57 -22.19 6.49
C ILE A 85 -7.11 -23.04 5.30
N PRO A 86 -5.83 -23.46 5.25
CA PRO A 86 -5.34 -24.36 4.20
C PRO A 86 -6.13 -25.68 4.22
N SER A 87 -6.58 -26.16 3.06
CA SER A 87 -7.15 -27.51 2.93
C SER A 87 -6.08 -28.54 2.56
N ALA A 88 -6.45 -29.82 2.59
CA ALA A 88 -5.58 -30.90 2.10
C ALA A 88 -5.51 -31.01 0.55
N THR A 89 -6.24 -30.15 -0.19
CA THR A 89 -6.34 -30.25 -1.65
C THR A 89 -5.40 -29.25 -2.33
N ALA A 90 -4.33 -29.73 -2.95
CA ALA A 90 -3.43 -28.92 -3.78
C ALA A 90 -4.14 -28.40 -5.04
N VAL A 91 -3.81 -27.16 -5.42
CA VAL A 91 -4.27 -26.53 -6.67
C VAL A 91 -3.46 -27.07 -7.84
N ARG A 92 -4.13 -27.51 -8.91
CA ARG A 92 -3.43 -28.09 -10.07
C ARG A 92 -3.18 -27.05 -11.15
N ALA A 93 -2.02 -27.13 -11.82
CA ALA A 93 -1.64 -26.22 -12.91
C ALA A 93 -2.68 -26.14 -14.04
N GLU A 94 -3.30 -27.28 -14.35
CA GLU A 94 -4.30 -27.45 -15.41
C GLU A 94 -5.62 -26.67 -15.17
N GLU A 95 -5.87 -26.23 -13.92
CA GLU A 95 -7.13 -25.60 -13.47
C GLU A 95 -7.12 -24.07 -13.60
N THR A 96 -6.02 -23.50 -14.12
CA THR A 96 -5.76 -22.05 -14.09
C THR A 96 -5.77 -21.38 -15.47
N SER A 97 -6.45 -21.97 -16.45
CA SER A 97 -6.66 -21.36 -17.77
C SER A 97 -8.14 -21.25 -18.15
N ASP A 98 -8.51 -20.16 -18.81
CA ASP A 98 -9.85 -19.96 -19.38
C ASP A 98 -10.29 -21.09 -20.33
N ALA A 99 -9.33 -21.85 -20.87
CA ALA A 99 -9.58 -22.98 -21.77
C ALA A 99 -10.24 -24.18 -21.06
N ALA A 100 -10.00 -24.38 -19.75
CA ALA A 100 -10.68 -25.40 -18.96
C ALA A 100 -12.19 -25.13 -18.79
N LEU A 101 -12.63 -23.89 -19.03
CA LEU A 101 -14.05 -23.48 -18.96
C LEU A 101 -14.83 -23.76 -20.25
N LYS A 102 -14.16 -24.06 -21.37
CA LYS A 102 -14.83 -24.43 -22.64
C LYS A 102 -14.97 -25.96 -22.75
N GLY A 103 -16.07 -26.48 -22.21
CA GLY A 103 -16.65 -27.77 -22.66
C GLY A 103 -16.77 -28.88 -21.63
N LYS A 104 -16.10 -28.79 -20.47
CA LYS A 104 -16.35 -29.61 -19.27
C LYS A 104 -15.96 -28.79 -18.04
N LEU A 105 -16.94 -28.25 -17.32
CA LEU A 105 -16.69 -27.50 -16.07
C LEU A 105 -16.09 -28.47 -15.04
N PHE A 106 -14.78 -28.41 -14.84
CA PHE A 106 -14.15 -29.08 -13.72
C PHE A 106 -14.50 -28.33 -12.44
N THR A 107 -15.21 -29.00 -11.52
CA THR A 107 -15.54 -28.49 -10.18
C THR A 107 -14.63 -29.19 -9.18
N PRO A 108 -13.62 -28.50 -8.61
CA PRO A 108 -12.75 -29.10 -7.63
C PRO A 108 -13.56 -29.50 -6.38
N GLN A 109 -13.22 -30.65 -5.80
CA GLN A 109 -13.87 -31.20 -4.62
C GLN A 109 -12.81 -31.51 -3.56
N TYR A 110 -13.17 -31.31 -2.29
CA TYR A 110 -12.36 -31.79 -1.18
C TYR A 110 -12.36 -33.33 -1.16
N PRO A 111 -11.38 -33.98 -0.50
CA PRO A 111 -11.36 -35.44 -0.32
C PRO A 111 -12.64 -36.01 0.32
N SER A 112 -13.38 -35.18 1.06
CA SER A 112 -14.68 -35.52 1.64
C SER A 112 -15.85 -35.58 0.64
N GLY A 113 -15.62 -35.22 -0.64
CA GLY A 113 -16.63 -35.12 -1.68
C GLY A 113 -17.42 -33.81 -1.69
N ARG A 114 -17.16 -32.91 -0.74
CA ARG A 114 -17.76 -31.57 -0.70
C ARG A 114 -17.18 -30.69 -1.82
N GLU A 115 -18.03 -29.93 -2.49
CA GLU A 115 -17.60 -28.97 -3.52
C GLU A 115 -16.81 -27.80 -2.91
N ILE A 116 -15.72 -27.41 -3.58
CA ILE A 116 -14.94 -26.24 -3.20
C ILE A 116 -15.68 -25.00 -3.69
N THR A 117 -15.87 -24.03 -2.81
CA THR A 117 -16.69 -22.84 -3.09
C THR A 117 -15.85 -21.72 -3.73
N ARG A 118 -16.39 -21.08 -4.76
CA ARG A 118 -15.80 -19.86 -5.35
C ARG A 118 -15.99 -18.64 -4.45
N HIS A 119 -15.04 -17.72 -4.53
CA HIS A 119 -15.00 -16.44 -3.81
C HIS A 119 -15.22 -16.62 -2.31
N LEU A 120 -14.62 -17.67 -1.75
CA LEU A 120 -14.66 -17.93 -0.32
C LEU A 120 -13.85 -16.83 0.39
N ARG A 121 -14.52 -15.99 1.16
CA ARG A 121 -13.90 -14.91 1.94
C ARG A 121 -14.06 -15.16 3.45
N PRO A 122 -13.24 -14.50 4.29
CA PRO A 122 -13.46 -14.52 5.72
C PRO A 122 -14.86 -13.99 6.10
N THR A 123 -15.44 -14.54 7.15
CA THR A 123 -16.78 -14.18 7.64
C THR A 123 -16.80 -14.13 9.17
N GLY A 124 -17.91 -13.72 9.77
CA GLY A 124 -18.10 -13.77 11.22
C GLY A 124 -17.03 -12.96 11.96
N GLU A 125 -16.44 -13.57 12.98
CA GLU A 125 -15.43 -12.94 13.85
C GLU A 125 -14.17 -12.51 13.08
N ALA A 126 -13.76 -13.28 12.08
CA ALA A 126 -12.61 -12.91 11.25
C ALA A 126 -12.86 -11.61 10.46
N LYS A 127 -14.05 -11.46 9.88
CA LYS A 127 -14.44 -10.22 9.17
C LYS A 127 -14.71 -9.06 10.14
N ALA A 128 -15.27 -9.35 11.30
CA ALA A 128 -15.51 -8.35 12.34
C ALA A 128 -14.19 -7.79 12.91
N SER A 129 -13.18 -8.63 13.07
CA SER A 129 -11.85 -8.23 13.58
C SER A 129 -11.15 -7.29 12.61
N ALA A 130 -11.13 -7.61 11.31
CA ALA A 130 -10.60 -6.71 10.28
C ALA A 130 -11.34 -5.35 10.26
N ARG A 131 -12.68 -5.36 10.31
CA ARG A 131 -13.49 -4.13 10.39
C ARG A 131 -13.26 -3.34 11.67
N GLN A 132 -13.07 -4.03 12.80
CA GLN A 132 -12.78 -3.39 14.07
C GLN A 132 -11.39 -2.76 14.08
N LYS A 133 -10.38 -3.42 13.49
CA LYS A 133 -9.05 -2.83 13.29
C LYS A 133 -9.12 -1.60 12.39
N ALA A 134 -9.78 -1.69 11.23
CA ALA A 134 -10.01 -0.56 10.35
C ALA A 134 -10.74 0.59 11.08
N ALA A 135 -11.75 0.29 11.91
CA ALA A 135 -12.47 1.29 12.70
C ALA A 135 -11.67 1.85 13.87
N LEU A 136 -10.77 1.08 14.50
CA LEU A 136 -9.87 1.54 15.57
C LEU A 136 -8.74 2.40 15.00
N SER A 137 -8.25 2.04 13.82
CA SER A 137 -7.33 2.85 13.04
C SER A 137 -8.03 4.15 12.64
N ALA A 138 -9.27 4.06 12.17
CA ALA A 138 -10.05 5.23 11.75
C ALA A 138 -10.54 6.12 12.91
N GLY A 139 -10.76 5.52 14.08
CA GLY A 139 -11.20 6.17 15.31
C GLY A 139 -10.06 6.65 16.20
N GLY A 140 -8.80 6.38 15.82
CA GLY A 140 -7.65 7.07 16.38
C GLY A 140 -7.83 8.56 16.12
N ALA A 141 -7.84 9.37 17.18
CA ALA A 141 -7.82 10.82 17.00
C ALA A 141 -6.65 11.13 16.06
N ARG A 142 -6.96 11.73 14.90
CA ARG A 142 -5.98 12.26 13.95
C ARG A 142 -4.90 12.94 14.77
N ASP A 143 -3.64 12.66 14.50
CA ASP A 143 -2.57 13.38 15.17
C ASP A 143 -2.65 14.84 14.72
N THR A 144 -3.45 15.64 15.44
CA THR A 144 -3.76 17.02 15.07
C THR A 144 -2.53 17.93 15.11
N ARG A 145 -1.38 17.39 15.52
CA ARG A 145 -0.09 18.06 15.52
C ARG A 145 0.53 18.13 14.12
N GLN A 146 0.28 17.13 13.28
CA GLN A 146 0.76 17.11 11.89
C GLN A 146 -0.37 17.42 10.92
N LYS A 147 -0.15 18.36 10.01
CA LYS A 147 -1.11 18.73 8.97
C LYS A 147 -0.90 17.86 7.71
N THR A 148 -1.90 17.86 6.83
CA THR A 148 -1.74 17.30 5.47
C THR A 148 -0.96 18.24 4.60
N VAL A 149 -0.21 17.68 3.66
CA VAL A 149 0.52 18.41 2.62
C VAL A 149 -0.44 19.39 1.90
N PRO A 150 -0.07 20.67 1.74
CA PRO A 150 -0.87 21.62 0.98
C PRO A 150 -1.10 21.15 -0.47
N PRO A 151 -2.35 21.17 -0.98
CA PRO A 151 -2.67 20.67 -2.33
C PRO A 151 -2.31 21.66 -3.46
N SER A 152 -1.45 22.64 -3.18
CA SER A 152 -1.01 23.65 -4.13
C SER A 152 0.37 24.19 -3.75
N GLY A 153 1.10 24.73 -4.72
CA GLY A 153 2.48 25.15 -4.54
C GLY A 153 3.46 24.02 -4.86
N THR A 154 4.55 23.95 -4.12
CA THR A 154 5.60 22.95 -4.32
C THR A 154 5.67 22.04 -3.10
N GLY A 155 5.22 20.79 -3.25
CA GLY A 155 5.48 19.75 -2.27
C GLY A 155 6.94 19.30 -2.35
N ARG A 156 7.54 18.99 -1.21
CA ARG A 156 8.92 18.52 -1.10
C ARG A 156 8.92 17.10 -0.53
N LEU A 157 9.50 16.14 -1.26
CA LEU A 157 9.47 14.74 -0.90
C LEU A 157 10.91 14.18 -0.78
N PRO A 158 11.41 13.89 0.43
CA PRO A 158 12.60 13.08 0.59
C PRO A 158 12.25 11.62 0.29
N VAL A 159 13.00 10.99 -0.62
CA VAL A 159 12.85 9.57 -0.98
C VAL A 159 14.07 8.83 -0.44
N LEU A 160 13.84 7.97 0.55
CA LEU A 160 14.88 7.21 1.24
C LEU A 160 14.86 5.76 0.76
N MET A 161 16.00 5.24 0.29
CA MET A 161 16.09 3.86 -0.16
C MET A 161 16.74 2.98 0.91
N ILE A 162 16.16 1.81 1.18
CA ILE A 162 16.67 0.87 2.20
C ILE A 162 16.64 -0.59 1.75
N ASN A 163 17.81 -1.23 1.76
CA ASN A 163 17.99 -2.62 1.37
C ASN A 163 18.03 -3.50 2.62
N PHE A 164 17.41 -4.67 2.58
CA PHE A 164 17.52 -5.65 3.66
C PHE A 164 18.94 -6.22 3.75
N ASN A 165 19.36 -6.67 4.93
CA ASN A 165 20.76 -7.06 5.14
C ASN A 165 21.16 -8.38 4.44
N ASP A 166 20.19 -9.13 3.93
CA ASP A 166 20.34 -10.41 3.24
C ASP A 166 19.97 -10.34 1.75
N THR A 167 19.68 -9.14 1.22
CA THR A 167 19.26 -8.92 -0.16
C THR A 167 20.20 -7.98 -0.91
N SER A 168 19.88 -7.72 -2.19
CA SER A 168 20.58 -6.74 -3.00
C SER A 168 19.59 -5.99 -3.89
N SER A 169 19.76 -4.68 -3.98
CA SER A 169 18.96 -3.81 -4.85
C SER A 169 19.38 -3.96 -6.32
N THR A 170 18.41 -3.73 -7.21
CA THR A 170 18.57 -3.74 -8.66
C THR A 170 18.70 -2.33 -9.25
N TYR A 171 17.93 -1.37 -8.73
CA TYR A 171 17.81 -0.01 -9.27
C TYR A 171 18.56 1.01 -8.43
N SER A 172 19.04 2.07 -9.07
CA SER A 172 19.83 3.13 -8.46
C SER A 172 18.98 4.33 -8.05
N ALA A 173 19.55 5.23 -7.24
CA ALA A 173 18.92 6.50 -6.91
C ALA A 173 18.56 7.32 -8.16
N ALA A 174 19.38 7.25 -9.21
CA ALA A 174 19.15 7.95 -10.47
C ALA A 174 17.95 7.38 -11.24
N ASP A 175 17.71 6.06 -11.15
CA ASP A 175 16.56 5.43 -11.79
C ASP A 175 15.26 5.91 -11.13
N PHE A 176 15.24 6.03 -9.81
CA PHE A 176 14.07 6.56 -9.08
C PHE A 176 13.93 8.07 -9.21
N ASP A 177 15.01 8.84 -9.25
CA ASP A 177 14.95 10.28 -9.54
C ASP A 177 14.34 10.52 -10.94
N THR A 178 14.75 9.73 -11.93
CA THR A 178 14.18 9.75 -13.27
C THR A 178 12.69 9.40 -13.25
N LEU A 179 12.28 8.39 -12.49
CA LEU A 179 10.89 7.96 -12.37
C LEU A 179 10.00 9.02 -11.69
N LEU A 180 10.51 9.66 -10.63
CA LEU A 180 9.70 10.51 -9.76
C LEU A 180 9.74 11.99 -10.14
N PHE A 181 10.89 12.52 -10.56
CA PHE A 181 11.10 13.98 -10.64
C PHE A 181 11.69 14.47 -11.98
N SER A 182 12.70 13.79 -12.54
CA SER A 182 13.57 14.36 -13.58
C SER A 182 13.38 13.76 -14.98
N GLY A 183 12.62 12.67 -15.10
CA GLY A 183 12.35 12.01 -16.38
C GLY A 183 11.73 12.91 -17.42
N THR A 184 12.22 12.82 -18.66
CA THR A 184 11.80 13.69 -19.77
C THR A 184 10.68 13.09 -20.62
N SER A 185 10.23 11.87 -20.30
CA SER A 185 9.15 11.17 -21.01
C SER A 185 7.78 11.81 -20.79
N GLY A 186 7.64 12.72 -19.81
CA GLY A 186 6.36 13.29 -19.38
C GLY A 186 5.58 12.38 -18.42
N PHE A 187 6.11 11.20 -18.08
CA PHE A 187 5.44 10.20 -17.24
C PHE A 187 6.14 10.05 -15.88
N THR A 188 6.42 11.17 -15.22
CA THR A 188 6.97 11.20 -13.85
C THR A 188 5.87 11.44 -12.82
N LEU A 189 6.14 11.13 -11.55
CA LEU A 189 5.23 11.47 -10.44
C LEU A 189 4.96 12.99 -10.43
N LYS A 190 6.02 13.79 -10.61
CA LYS A 190 5.92 15.24 -10.77
C LYS A 190 4.97 15.65 -11.90
N ASN A 191 5.16 15.11 -13.11
CA ASN A 191 4.32 15.48 -14.25
C ASN A 191 2.87 15.06 -14.06
N TYR A 192 2.63 13.90 -13.44
CA TYR A 192 1.28 13.46 -13.10
C TYR A 192 0.56 14.51 -12.24
N TYR A 193 1.20 14.96 -11.15
CA TYR A 193 0.63 15.98 -10.27
C TYR A 193 0.52 17.37 -10.91
N GLU A 194 1.47 17.75 -11.77
CA GLU A 194 1.37 18.98 -12.57
C GLU A 194 0.20 18.92 -13.55
N GLU A 195 -0.06 17.76 -14.17
CA GLU A 195 -1.16 17.57 -15.11
C GLU A 195 -2.52 17.67 -14.41
N ILE A 196 -2.76 16.85 -13.37
CA ILE A 196 -4.07 16.79 -12.71
C ILE A 196 -4.40 18.06 -11.91
N SER A 197 -3.39 18.86 -11.55
CA SER A 197 -3.57 20.12 -10.81
C SER A 197 -3.61 21.35 -11.72
N TYR A 198 -3.51 21.20 -13.05
CA TYR A 198 -3.33 22.33 -13.97
C TYR A 198 -2.15 23.23 -13.58
N SER A 199 -1.03 22.59 -13.21
CA SER A 199 0.21 23.22 -12.74
C SER A 199 0.06 24.09 -11.49
N LYS A 200 -1.01 23.89 -10.70
CA LYS A 200 -1.17 24.54 -9.39
C LYS A 200 -0.41 23.85 -8.28
N PHE A 201 -0.04 22.59 -8.49
CA PHE A 201 0.78 21.80 -7.60
C PHE A 201 1.90 21.15 -8.41
N THR A 202 3.10 21.11 -7.83
CA THR A 202 4.26 20.40 -8.38
C THR A 202 5.02 19.73 -7.25
N LEU A 203 5.77 18.70 -7.60
CA LEU A 203 6.61 17.94 -6.68
C LEU A 203 8.08 18.17 -6.98
N ASN A 204 8.87 18.35 -5.94
CA ASN A 204 10.32 18.30 -6.00
C ASN A 204 10.84 17.41 -4.88
N GLY A 205 11.99 16.78 -5.07
CA GLY A 205 12.51 15.85 -4.08
C GLY A 205 13.95 15.50 -4.31
N THR A 206 14.45 14.65 -3.43
CA THR A 206 15.76 14.04 -3.54
C THR A 206 15.63 12.55 -3.29
N VAL A 207 16.48 11.76 -3.94
CA VAL A 207 16.54 10.31 -3.72
C VAL A 207 17.88 9.97 -3.06
N SER A 208 17.84 9.35 -1.89
CA SER A 208 19.02 8.93 -1.16
C SER A 208 19.70 7.76 -1.87
N ASN A 209 20.97 7.51 -1.58
CA ASN A 209 21.55 6.18 -1.87
C ASN A 209 20.90 5.12 -0.95
N TRP A 210 21.06 3.85 -1.32
CA TRP A 210 20.63 2.72 -0.50
C TRP A 210 21.35 2.72 0.85
N SER A 211 20.57 2.74 1.91
CA SER A 211 20.98 2.32 3.25
C SER A 211 20.80 0.81 3.40
N THR A 212 21.31 0.24 4.49
CA THR A 212 21.15 -1.19 4.79
C THR A 212 20.43 -1.33 6.12
N ALA A 213 19.33 -2.07 6.12
CA ALA A 213 18.55 -2.38 7.32
C ALA A 213 19.35 -3.24 8.30
N ALA A 214 18.99 -3.21 9.58
CA ALA A 214 19.63 -3.99 10.61
C ALA A 214 19.28 -5.49 10.53
N HIS A 215 18.09 -5.81 10.03
CA HIS A 215 17.54 -7.17 9.96
C HIS A 215 17.31 -7.65 8.52
N THR A 216 16.96 -8.94 8.41
CA THR A 216 16.65 -9.62 7.15
C THR A 216 15.27 -9.20 6.63
N HIS A 217 15.02 -9.41 5.35
CA HIS A 217 13.72 -9.17 4.70
C HIS A 217 12.51 -9.64 5.54
N ASP A 218 12.49 -10.92 5.89
CA ASP A 218 11.36 -11.55 6.59
C ASP A 218 11.15 -11.01 8.01
N TYR A 219 12.12 -10.34 8.62
CA TYR A 219 11.88 -9.68 9.91
C TYR A 219 10.82 -8.59 9.76
N TYR A 220 10.89 -7.80 8.68
CA TYR A 220 10.02 -6.63 8.49
C TYR A 220 8.69 -6.98 7.82
N GLY A 221 8.71 -7.82 6.78
CA GLY A 221 7.53 -8.08 5.94
C GLY A 221 6.84 -9.43 6.17
N GLN A 222 7.35 -10.33 7.01
CA GLN A 222 6.61 -11.57 7.28
C GLN A 222 5.24 -11.26 7.89
N ASN A 223 4.21 -11.85 7.31
CA ASN A 223 2.84 -11.72 7.77
C ASN A 223 2.57 -12.38 9.14
N ASP A 224 1.81 -11.70 9.99
CA ASP A 224 1.30 -12.21 11.26
C ASP A 224 0.14 -13.22 11.06
N GLY A 225 -0.49 -13.65 12.16
CA GLY A 225 -1.63 -14.57 12.11
C GLY A 225 -2.90 -14.02 11.45
N ASN A 226 -2.94 -12.72 11.17
CA ASN A 226 -4.02 -12.02 10.47
C ASN A 226 -3.67 -11.72 8.99
N GLY A 227 -2.42 -11.97 8.57
CA GLY A 227 -1.95 -11.60 7.26
C GLY A 227 -1.52 -10.13 7.16
N GLU A 228 -1.04 -9.53 8.25
CA GLU A 228 -0.48 -8.17 8.27
C GLU A 228 1.04 -8.21 8.42
N ASP A 229 1.75 -7.31 7.73
CA ASP A 229 3.21 -7.14 7.83
C ASP A 229 3.65 -6.91 9.29
N MET A 230 4.68 -7.62 9.74
CA MET A 230 5.10 -7.57 11.15
C MET A 230 5.70 -6.22 11.58
N TYR A 231 6.71 -5.68 10.88
CA TYR A 231 7.44 -4.48 11.34
C TYR A 231 7.80 -3.47 10.23
N PRO A 232 6.89 -3.11 9.29
CA PRO A 232 7.21 -2.19 8.20
C PRO A 232 7.61 -0.79 8.70
N ALA A 233 7.05 -0.31 9.82
CA ALA A 233 7.41 1.01 10.36
C ALA A 233 8.79 1.04 11.03
N ALA A 234 9.31 -0.11 11.49
CA ALA A 234 10.69 -0.19 11.98
C ALA A 234 11.70 -0.01 10.82
N LEU A 235 11.39 -0.55 9.64
CA LEU A 235 12.21 -0.36 8.44
C LEU A 235 12.26 1.13 8.05
N VAL A 236 11.12 1.82 8.12
CA VAL A 236 11.04 3.26 7.85
C VAL A 236 11.86 4.06 8.85
N GLU A 237 11.76 3.76 10.15
CA GLU A 237 12.59 4.42 11.18
C GLU A 237 14.08 4.25 10.90
N GLU A 238 14.53 3.05 10.51
CA GLU A 238 15.93 2.80 10.15
C GLU A 238 16.38 3.60 8.92
N ALA A 239 15.52 3.72 7.90
CA ALA A 239 15.81 4.51 6.71
C ALA A 239 15.97 6.00 7.05
N VAL A 240 15.07 6.54 7.89
CA VAL A 240 15.12 7.92 8.37
C VAL A 240 16.37 8.16 9.22
N MET A 241 16.65 7.26 10.17
CA MET A 241 17.84 7.32 11.02
C MET A 241 19.14 7.28 10.22
N ALA A 242 19.21 6.49 9.15
CA ALA A 242 20.37 6.44 8.27
C ALA A 242 20.54 7.72 7.45
N ALA A 243 19.45 8.40 7.10
CA ALA A 243 19.46 9.62 6.29
C ALA A 243 19.70 10.91 7.10
N ASP A 244 19.27 10.95 8.36
CA ASP A 244 19.30 12.10 9.28
C ASP A 244 20.68 12.78 9.42
N PRO A 245 21.83 12.08 9.46
CA PRO A 245 23.12 12.76 9.51
C PRO A 245 23.47 13.59 8.26
N GLY A 246 22.81 13.35 7.12
CA GLY A 246 23.12 13.97 5.83
C GLY A 246 21.94 14.67 5.16
N THR A 247 20.74 14.62 5.75
CA THR A 247 19.51 15.16 5.20
C THR A 247 18.95 16.20 6.16
N ASP A 248 18.84 17.44 5.70
CA ASP A 248 18.18 18.50 6.45
C ASP A 248 16.66 18.35 6.32
N PHE A 249 16.03 17.70 7.31
CA PHE A 249 14.60 17.44 7.29
C PHE A 249 13.75 18.71 7.43
N ALA A 250 14.31 19.83 7.93
CA ALA A 250 13.59 21.09 8.04
C ALA A 250 13.18 21.67 6.68
N GLN A 251 13.82 21.22 5.59
CA GLN A 251 13.44 21.62 4.24
C GLN A 251 12.12 21.01 3.78
N TYR A 252 11.64 19.97 4.46
CA TYR A 252 10.42 19.24 4.11
C TYR A 252 9.25 19.54 5.06
N ASP A 253 9.40 20.47 6.01
CA ASP A 253 8.29 21.07 6.78
C ASP A 253 7.81 22.32 6.04
N THR A 254 6.89 22.15 5.07
CA THR A 254 6.47 23.28 4.22
C THR A 254 5.39 24.15 4.86
N ASP A 255 4.72 23.66 5.91
CA ASP A 255 3.63 24.36 6.58
C ASP A 255 3.94 24.83 8.02
N GLY A 256 5.15 24.56 8.50
CA GLY A 256 5.75 25.09 9.72
C GLY A 256 5.21 24.46 11.00
N ASP A 257 4.78 23.19 10.97
CA ASP A 257 4.27 22.47 12.15
C ASP A 257 5.33 21.65 12.90
N CYS A 258 6.60 21.75 12.50
CA CYS A 258 7.73 20.97 13.01
C CYS A 258 7.72 19.49 12.63
N TYR A 259 6.92 19.08 11.64
CA TYR A 259 6.99 17.76 11.04
C TYR A 259 7.45 17.87 9.59
N ALA A 260 8.32 16.97 9.15
CA ALA A 260 8.49 16.77 7.72
C ALA A 260 7.14 16.30 7.14
N ASP A 261 6.63 16.99 6.11
CA ASP A 261 5.24 16.83 5.67
C ASP A 261 4.92 15.36 5.35
N VAL A 262 5.84 14.68 4.66
CA VAL A 262 5.83 13.23 4.41
C VAL A 262 7.22 12.77 3.97
N VAL A 263 7.61 11.55 4.34
CA VAL A 263 8.84 10.90 3.85
C VAL A 263 8.46 9.68 2.99
N ALA A 264 9.00 9.56 1.79
CA ALA A 264 8.85 8.35 0.99
C ALA A 264 10.02 7.40 1.27
N VAL A 265 9.74 6.12 1.44
CA VAL A 265 10.71 5.06 1.62
C VAL A 265 10.51 4.01 0.54
N ILE A 266 11.61 3.62 -0.12
CA ILE A 266 11.63 2.53 -1.09
C ILE A 266 12.40 1.37 -0.46
N HIS A 267 11.72 0.24 -0.24
CA HIS A 267 12.38 -0.99 0.21
C HIS A 267 12.81 -1.84 -0.99
N GLN A 268 13.88 -2.61 -0.82
CA GLN A 268 14.33 -3.55 -1.85
C GLN A 268 13.25 -4.61 -2.16
N GLY A 269 13.20 -5.09 -3.40
CA GLY A 269 12.34 -6.21 -3.79
C GLY A 269 10.97 -5.84 -4.36
N SER A 270 10.03 -6.79 -4.38
CA SER A 270 8.64 -6.58 -4.83
C SER A 270 7.73 -6.21 -3.65
N GLY A 271 6.52 -5.74 -3.96
CA GLY A 271 5.48 -5.52 -2.95
C GLY A 271 4.52 -6.70 -2.91
N GLU A 272 4.02 -7.03 -1.71
CA GLU A 272 3.04 -8.11 -1.56
C GLU A 272 1.78 -7.83 -2.39
N GLU A 273 1.36 -6.56 -2.49
CA GLU A 273 0.17 -6.13 -3.22
C GLU A 273 0.23 -6.44 -4.72
N ALA A 274 1.43 -6.64 -5.26
CA ALA A 274 1.69 -6.89 -6.67
C ALA A 274 2.03 -8.35 -6.96
N GLY A 275 1.71 -9.24 -6.02
CA GLY A 275 1.96 -10.67 -6.10
C GLY A 275 3.38 -11.10 -5.77
N GLY A 276 4.08 -10.28 -4.97
CA GLY A 276 5.26 -10.74 -4.23
C GLY A 276 4.92 -11.88 -3.25
N PRO A 277 5.94 -12.57 -2.71
CA PRO A 277 5.77 -13.43 -1.54
C PRO A 277 4.97 -12.78 -0.41
N ALA A 278 4.30 -13.58 0.41
CA ALA A 278 3.59 -13.11 1.61
C ALA A 278 4.53 -12.65 2.75
N SER A 279 5.84 -12.51 2.48
CA SER A 279 6.80 -11.87 3.35
C SER A 279 7.35 -10.57 2.77
N ASP A 280 6.99 -10.22 1.53
CA ASP A 280 7.23 -8.90 0.98
C ASP A 280 6.29 -7.92 1.68
N ILE A 281 6.67 -6.64 1.74
CA ILE A 281 5.84 -5.62 2.40
C ILE A 281 4.74 -5.15 1.46
N TRP A 282 3.53 -4.93 1.99
CA TRP A 282 2.44 -4.28 1.25
C TRP A 282 2.65 -2.76 1.22
N SER A 283 2.80 -2.21 0.02
CA SER A 283 3.01 -0.77 -0.19
C SER A 283 1.88 0.06 0.44
N SER A 284 2.21 1.04 1.27
CA SER A 284 1.22 1.79 2.06
C SER A 284 1.69 3.20 2.45
N ARG A 285 0.75 4.05 2.84
CA ARG A 285 0.97 5.27 3.62
C ARG A 285 0.51 5.04 5.05
N TRP A 286 1.34 5.39 6.02
CA TRP A 286 0.98 5.32 7.42
C TRP A 286 1.76 6.34 8.26
N ASN A 287 1.64 6.27 9.59
CA ASN A 287 2.40 7.09 10.50
C ASN A 287 3.06 6.28 11.61
N LEU A 288 4.27 6.69 11.99
CA LEU A 288 5.10 5.99 12.98
C LEU A 288 4.43 5.92 14.37
N ASN A 289 3.74 6.98 14.80
CA ASN A 289 3.06 7.01 16.10
C ASN A 289 1.98 5.93 16.21
N GLN A 290 1.15 5.78 15.18
CA GLN A 290 0.09 4.81 15.15
C GLN A 290 0.64 3.40 14.93
N ALA A 291 1.63 3.22 14.05
CA ALA A 291 2.31 1.94 13.86
C ALA A 291 2.86 1.38 15.18
N ALA A 292 3.48 2.22 16.00
CA ALA A 292 3.94 1.86 17.34
C ALA A 292 2.80 1.38 18.26
N ARG A 293 1.61 1.98 18.17
CA ARG A 293 0.43 1.55 18.97
C ARG A 293 -0.13 0.20 18.55
N PHE A 294 0.01 -0.15 17.27
CA PHE A 294 -0.41 -1.44 16.73
C PHE A 294 0.70 -2.49 16.77
N GLY A 295 1.89 -2.15 17.26
CA GLY A 295 3.03 -3.06 17.37
C GLY A 295 3.74 -3.34 16.05
N ALA A 296 3.46 -2.55 15.01
CA ALA A 296 4.01 -2.72 13.66
C ALA A 296 5.36 -1.99 13.44
N GLY A 297 6.00 -1.54 14.53
CA GLY A 297 7.30 -0.87 14.48
C GLY A 297 7.60 -0.01 15.71
N SER A 298 8.46 1.00 15.47
CA SER A 298 9.24 1.88 16.36
C SER A 298 8.68 2.32 17.72
N SER A 299 9.47 3.15 18.42
CA SER A 299 9.07 3.85 19.65
C SER A 299 8.02 4.97 19.44
N GLY A 300 7.58 5.21 18.19
CA GLY A 300 6.72 6.33 17.77
C GLY A 300 7.41 7.26 16.77
N GLU A 301 7.03 8.55 16.78
CA GLU A 301 7.63 9.61 15.94
C GLU A 301 9.16 9.64 16.06
N TYR A 302 9.88 9.78 14.95
CA TYR A 302 11.34 9.98 14.96
C TYR A 302 11.66 11.47 15.09
N THR A 303 12.58 11.83 15.99
CA THR A 303 13.05 13.21 16.17
C THR A 303 14.42 13.36 15.50
N THR A 304 14.53 14.25 14.51
CA THR A 304 15.76 14.45 13.72
C THR A 304 16.74 15.34 14.46
N ASN A 305 17.93 15.55 13.88
CA ASN A 305 18.90 16.52 14.40
C ASN A 305 18.69 17.96 13.87
N ASP A 306 17.62 18.20 13.10
CA ASP A 306 17.37 19.49 12.44
C ASP A 306 16.51 20.42 13.29
N PRO A 307 16.95 21.66 13.58
CA PRO A 307 16.18 22.59 14.39
C PRO A 307 14.85 22.99 13.74
N CYS A 308 13.75 22.92 14.50
CA CYS A 308 12.48 23.46 14.05
C CYS A 308 12.37 24.98 14.36
N PRO A 309 11.88 25.82 13.43
CA PRO A 309 11.56 27.22 13.70
C PRO A 309 10.56 27.43 14.87
N GLY A 310 9.63 26.50 15.08
CA GLY A 310 8.69 26.48 16.20
C GLY A 310 9.29 26.09 17.55
N GLY A 311 10.57 25.74 17.59
CA GLY A 311 11.30 25.26 18.77
C GLY A 311 11.43 23.74 18.82
N GLY A 312 12.55 23.25 19.36
CA GLY A 312 12.90 21.84 19.34
C GLY A 312 13.51 21.41 18.01
N PHE A 313 13.21 20.18 17.58
CA PHE A 313 13.72 19.59 16.35
C PHE A 313 12.57 19.13 15.47
N ILE A 314 12.84 19.02 14.17
CA ILE A 314 11.92 18.44 13.19
C ILE A 314 11.65 16.99 13.55
N LYS A 315 10.43 16.55 13.27
CA LYS A 315 10.01 15.18 13.46
C LYS A 315 9.58 14.55 12.16
N VAL A 316 9.80 13.25 12.05
CA VAL A 316 9.24 12.40 11.01
C VAL A 316 8.17 11.52 11.63
N ASN A 317 7.00 11.49 11.00
CA ASN A 317 5.89 10.68 11.46
C ASN A 317 5.10 10.10 10.28
N ASP A 318 4.61 10.94 9.37
CA ASP A 318 3.93 10.48 8.15
C ASP A 318 4.92 9.93 7.12
N TYR A 319 4.63 8.75 6.58
CA TYR A 319 5.48 8.09 5.60
C TYR A 319 4.69 7.34 4.54
N ILE A 320 5.33 7.20 3.38
CA ILE A 320 4.91 6.33 2.28
C ILE A 320 5.98 5.24 2.16
N LEU A 321 5.60 3.97 2.14
CA LEU A 321 6.48 2.82 1.96
C LEU A 321 6.12 2.11 0.66
N GLN A 322 7.12 1.87 -0.20
CA GLN A 322 6.93 1.40 -1.57
C GLN A 322 7.98 0.36 -1.95
N ALA A 323 7.58 -0.61 -2.77
CA ALA A 323 8.51 -1.58 -3.33
C ALA A 323 9.42 -1.00 -4.43
N GLU A 324 10.64 -1.54 -4.53
CA GLU A 324 11.59 -1.23 -5.58
C GLU A 324 11.13 -1.71 -6.97
N THR A 325 10.49 -2.89 -7.02
CA THR A 325 10.23 -3.62 -8.27
C THR A 325 8.77 -3.97 -8.46
N LEU A 326 8.37 -4.05 -9.74
CA LEU A 326 7.06 -4.52 -10.17
C LEU A 326 7.24 -5.45 -11.38
N ASN A 327 6.73 -6.68 -11.28
CA ASN A 327 6.76 -7.68 -12.36
C ASN A 327 8.17 -7.91 -12.97
N GLY A 328 9.21 -7.90 -12.12
CA GLY A 328 10.61 -8.10 -12.54
C GLY A 328 11.27 -6.88 -13.20
N GLY A 329 10.58 -5.74 -13.25
CA GLY A 329 11.13 -4.45 -13.64
C GLY A 329 11.06 -3.43 -12.50
N GLN A 330 11.46 -2.19 -12.77
CA GLN A 330 11.33 -1.09 -11.81
C GLN A 330 9.85 -0.83 -11.51
N GLN A 331 9.56 -0.46 -10.28
CA GLN A 331 8.24 0.03 -9.90
C GLN A 331 7.79 1.20 -10.80
N THR A 332 6.48 1.39 -10.92
CA THR A 332 5.88 2.48 -11.70
C THR A 332 5.34 3.59 -10.79
N ILE A 333 5.03 4.76 -11.33
CA ILE A 333 4.55 5.91 -10.55
C ILE A 333 3.15 5.70 -9.94
N GLY A 334 2.41 4.67 -10.35
CA GLY A 334 0.99 4.52 -10.00
C GLY A 334 0.74 4.37 -8.49
N VAL A 335 1.54 3.53 -7.83
CA VAL A 335 1.44 3.31 -6.38
C VAL A 335 1.97 4.54 -5.63
N PHE A 336 3.12 5.10 -6.02
CA PHE A 336 3.61 6.37 -5.46
C PHE A 336 2.58 7.50 -5.55
N ALA A 337 1.87 7.63 -6.68
CA ALA A 337 0.85 8.65 -6.87
C ALA A 337 -0.39 8.40 -6.01
N HIS A 338 -0.77 7.14 -5.82
CA HIS A 338 -1.87 6.78 -4.92
C HIS A 338 -1.52 7.16 -3.48
N GLU A 339 -0.39 6.69 -2.97
CA GLU A 339 0.00 6.94 -1.57
C GLU A 339 0.27 8.42 -1.29
N TYR A 340 0.88 9.15 -2.23
CA TYR A 340 1.06 10.59 -2.08
C TYR A 340 -0.29 11.35 -2.09
N GLY A 341 -1.32 10.79 -2.74
CA GLY A 341 -2.68 11.28 -2.67
C GLY A 341 -3.22 11.31 -1.24
N HIS A 342 -2.87 10.31 -0.42
CA HIS A 342 -3.23 10.29 1.00
C HIS A 342 -2.52 11.39 1.80
N SER A 343 -1.27 11.70 1.50
CA SER A 343 -0.56 12.82 2.13
C SER A 343 -1.17 14.18 1.80
N LEU A 344 -1.85 14.30 0.65
CA LEU A 344 -2.69 15.46 0.29
C LEU A 344 -4.08 15.45 0.97
N GLY A 345 -4.40 14.40 1.74
CA GLY A 345 -5.66 14.23 2.46
C GLY A 345 -6.77 13.56 1.67
N LEU A 346 -6.47 12.89 0.54
CA LEU A 346 -7.47 12.14 -0.22
C LEU A 346 -7.74 10.78 0.44
N PRO A 347 -9.01 10.33 0.53
CA PRO A 347 -9.35 9.00 1.02
C PRO A 347 -9.29 7.96 -0.11
N ASP A 348 -9.28 6.69 0.27
CA ASP A 348 -9.57 5.59 -0.64
C ASP A 348 -11.02 5.61 -1.15
N LEU A 349 -11.17 5.27 -2.43
CA LEU A 349 -12.43 5.27 -3.19
C LEU A 349 -12.74 3.90 -3.81
N TYR A 350 -12.02 2.86 -3.41
CA TYR A 350 -12.40 1.46 -3.62
C TYR A 350 -13.26 0.96 -2.43
N ASP A 351 -14.00 -0.12 -2.62
CA ASP A 351 -14.80 -0.69 -1.52
C ASP A 351 -13.89 -1.53 -0.62
N THR A 352 -13.55 -1.02 0.56
CA THR A 352 -12.70 -1.71 1.55
C THR A 352 -13.31 -2.99 2.11
N ASP A 353 -14.61 -3.23 1.87
CA ASP A 353 -15.26 -4.49 2.21
C ASP A 353 -15.30 -5.51 1.07
N ASN A 354 -14.62 -5.16 -0.05
CA ASN A 354 -14.46 -5.94 -1.26
C ASN A 354 -15.79 -6.36 -1.92
N THR A 355 -16.87 -5.59 -1.71
CA THR A 355 -18.18 -5.89 -2.33
C THR A 355 -18.28 -5.43 -3.78
N SER A 356 -17.48 -4.45 -4.19
CA SER A 356 -17.29 -4.06 -5.59
C SER A 356 -15.89 -3.47 -5.81
N SER A 357 -15.62 -2.95 -7.01
CA SER A 357 -14.39 -2.21 -7.31
C SER A 357 -14.40 -0.75 -6.85
N GLY A 358 -15.47 -0.27 -6.20
CA GLY A 358 -15.71 1.15 -5.97
C GLY A 358 -15.66 1.93 -7.29
N LEU A 359 -14.88 3.02 -7.34
CA LEU A 359 -14.64 3.77 -8.59
C LEU A 359 -13.75 3.03 -9.61
N GLY A 360 -13.15 1.91 -9.23
CA GLY A 360 -12.37 1.05 -10.10
C GLY A 360 -11.26 1.79 -10.82
N ARG A 361 -11.06 1.46 -12.10
CA ARG A 361 -9.97 2.02 -12.93
C ARG A 361 -10.12 3.51 -13.28
N TRP A 362 -11.23 4.14 -12.90
CA TRP A 362 -11.50 5.54 -13.23
C TRP A 362 -10.88 6.54 -12.25
N ALA A 363 -10.50 6.11 -11.04
CA ALA A 363 -9.93 6.99 -10.02
C ALA A 363 -8.58 6.48 -9.55
N LEU A 364 -7.61 7.38 -9.38
CA LEU A 364 -6.29 7.07 -8.81
C LEU A 364 -6.42 6.45 -7.43
N MET A 365 -7.25 7.03 -6.56
CA MET A 365 -7.55 6.54 -5.21
C MET A 365 -8.42 5.27 -5.20
N ALA A 366 -8.50 4.56 -6.33
CA ALA A 366 -9.16 3.27 -6.48
C ALA A 366 -8.23 2.36 -7.30
N GLY A 367 -8.75 1.62 -8.28
CA GLY A 367 -7.93 0.76 -9.15
C GLY A 367 -7.17 1.50 -10.26
N GLY A 368 -7.25 2.84 -10.33
CA GLY A 368 -6.60 3.63 -11.38
C GLY A 368 -5.08 3.75 -11.22
N SER A 369 -4.54 3.55 -10.01
CA SER A 369 -3.10 3.41 -9.75
C SER A 369 -2.46 2.27 -10.56
N TRP A 370 -3.25 1.24 -10.87
CA TRP A 370 -2.83 0.09 -11.66
C TRP A 370 -3.15 0.17 -13.14
N ASN A 371 -3.53 1.35 -13.64
CA ASN A 371 -3.68 1.55 -15.07
C ASN A 371 -2.30 1.45 -15.73
N GLN A 372 -1.97 0.23 -16.17
CA GLN A 372 -0.80 -0.01 -17.01
C GLN A 372 -1.02 0.75 -18.31
N GLN A 373 -0.26 1.81 -18.55
CA GLN A 373 0.03 2.14 -19.94
C GLN A 373 0.85 0.97 -20.47
N ASN A 374 0.32 0.27 -21.48
CA ASN A 374 1.16 -0.50 -22.39
C ASN A 374 2.31 0.43 -22.78
N ARG A 375 3.52 0.17 -22.28
CA ARG A 375 4.72 0.86 -22.74
C ARG A 375 5.03 0.42 -24.17
#